data_AF-A0A7S0V655-F1
#
_entry.id   AF-A0A7S0V655-F1
#
_cell.length_a   1.000
_cell.length_b   1.000
_cell.length_c   1.000
_cell.angle_alpha   90.00
_cell.angle_beta   90.00
_cell.angle_gamma   90.00
#
_symmetry.space_group_name_H-M   'P 1'
#
loop_
_entity.id
_entity.type
_entity.pdbx_description
1 polymer ?
#
loop_
_entity_poly.entity_id
_entity_poly.type
_entity_poly.pdbx_seq_one_letter_code
_entity_poly.pdbx_strand_id
1 'polypeptide(L)'
;RSFAAVLGGDGSVAVYEVQCGGGELSLHQSLSVPGGQAFDIDTWHLDPYQYLAAAASGGLAVWRWDAGGLRFEAAGGVPPGIPASTVRAFGGYLAVGRSVRPPSSLPLGGFGVYSWDGEALAEVQNVTLGGDTVQMEHARVEGAFGQG
;
A
#
# COMPACT_ATOMS: atom_id res chain seq x y z
N ARG A 1 -3.88 6.56 -19.64
CA ARG A 1 -2.86 7.40 -18.97
C ARG A 1 -2.12 6.51 -18.01
N SER A 2 -0.82 6.72 -17.85
CA SER A 2 0.00 5.92 -16.95
C SER A 2 0.60 6.84 -15.91
N PHE A 3 0.55 6.44 -14.65
CA PHE A 3 1.09 7.21 -13.54
C PHE A 3 2.21 6.41 -12.87
N ALA A 4 3.23 7.12 -12.41
CA ALA A 4 4.22 6.61 -11.49
C ALA A 4 4.09 7.36 -10.17
N ALA A 5 4.17 6.65 -9.05
CA ALA A 5 4.21 7.25 -7.73
C ALA A 5 5.58 7.06 -7.12
N VAL A 6 6.07 8.08 -6.43
CA VAL A 6 7.36 8.05 -5.73
C VAL A 6 7.23 8.68 -4.35
N LEU A 7 8.03 8.21 -3.41
CA LEU A 7 8.17 8.84 -2.10
C LEU A 7 8.94 10.15 -2.24
N GLY A 8 8.34 11.25 -1.80
CA GLY A 8 9.01 12.53 -1.67
C GLY A 8 10.02 12.51 -0.52
N GLY A 9 11.08 13.31 -0.63
CA GLY A 9 12.09 13.44 0.45
C GLY A 9 11.54 14.04 1.75
N ASP A 10 10.35 14.64 1.70
CA ASP A 10 9.59 15.18 2.83
C ASP A 10 8.59 14.16 3.44
N GLY A 11 8.53 12.95 2.88
CA GLY A 11 7.59 11.91 3.28
C GLY A 11 6.20 12.02 2.67
N SER A 12 6.00 12.93 1.70
CA SER A 12 4.81 12.97 0.85
C SER A 12 4.85 11.89 -0.23
N VAL A 13 3.73 11.68 -0.93
CA VAL A 13 3.72 10.85 -2.15
C VAL A 13 3.56 11.76 -3.37
N ALA A 14 4.55 11.77 -4.25
CA ALA A 14 4.50 12.51 -5.51
C ALA A 14 4.05 11.58 -6.64
N VAL A 15 3.00 11.98 -7.35
CA VAL A 15 2.45 11.28 -8.51
C VAL A 15 2.89 12.01 -9.76
N TYR A 16 3.53 11.28 -10.68
CA TYR A 16 3.98 11.76 -11.97
C TYR A 16 3.13 11.14 -13.08
N GLU A 17 2.76 11.95 -14.06
CA GLU A 17 2.18 11.45 -15.30
C GLU A 17 3.29 11.06 -16.27
N VAL A 18 3.17 9.87 -16.85
CA VAL A 18 4.08 9.37 -17.89
C VAL A 18 3.50 9.74 -19.25
N GLN A 19 4.16 10.65 -19.96
CA GLN A 19 3.74 11.02 -21.31
C GLN A 19 4.22 10.00 -22.34
N CYS A 20 3.28 9.34 -23.01
CA CYS A 20 3.58 8.41 -24.10
C CYS A 20 4.23 9.17 -25.27
N GLY A 21 5.51 8.88 -25.55
CA GLY A 21 6.23 9.38 -26.72
C GLY A 21 7.40 10.32 -26.43
N GLY A 22 7.55 10.83 -25.20
CA GLY A 22 8.63 11.77 -24.85
C GLY A 22 9.62 11.28 -23.80
N GLY A 23 9.27 10.25 -23.01
CA GLY A 23 10.09 9.81 -21.87
C GLY A 23 10.15 10.81 -20.71
N GLU A 24 9.41 11.91 -20.80
CA GLU A 24 9.33 12.95 -19.76
C GLU A 24 8.30 12.57 -18.70
N LEU A 25 8.67 12.80 -17.43
CA LEU A 25 7.82 12.70 -16.26
C LEU A 25 7.47 14.12 -15.79
N SER A 26 6.17 14.44 -15.75
CA SER A 26 5.70 15.69 -15.17
C SER A 26 4.99 15.41 -13.85
N LEU A 27 5.31 16.20 -12.81
CA LEU A 27 4.60 16.12 -11.54
C LEU A 27 3.12 16.43 -11.80
N HIS A 28 2.26 15.45 -11.50
CA HIS A 28 0.81 15.54 -11.65
C HIS A 28 0.14 15.99 -10.35
N GLN A 29 0.55 15.40 -9.23
CA GLN A 29 -0.06 15.66 -7.93
C GLN A 29 0.90 15.33 -6.79
N SER A 30 0.83 16.09 -5.69
CA SER A 30 1.43 15.71 -4.41
C SER A 30 0.33 15.33 -3.42
N LEU A 31 0.45 14.15 -2.83
CA LEU A 31 -0.49 13.60 -1.86
C LEU A 31 0.10 13.72 -0.46
N SER A 32 -0.60 14.46 0.40
CA SER A 32 -0.32 14.50 1.83
C SER A 32 -0.78 13.21 2.48
N VAL A 33 0.08 12.62 3.28
CA VAL A 33 -0.19 11.36 3.97
C VAL A 33 -0.78 11.66 5.35
N PRO A 34 -2.01 11.23 5.66
CA PRO A 34 -2.64 11.52 6.94
C PRO A 34 -1.82 10.95 8.10
N GLY A 35 -1.58 11.77 9.13
CA GLY A 35 -0.89 11.31 10.35
C GLY A 35 0.63 11.10 10.21
N GLY A 36 1.24 11.46 9.06
CA GLY A 36 2.68 11.68 8.98
C GLY A 36 3.31 11.31 7.64
N GLN A 37 4.40 10.54 7.66
CA GLN A 37 5.25 10.33 6.49
C GLN A 37 5.11 8.93 5.92
N ALA A 38 5.03 8.80 4.60
CA ALA A 38 5.06 7.52 3.91
C ALA A 38 6.47 6.92 3.87
N PHE A 39 6.54 5.61 4.02
CA PHE A 39 7.77 4.82 3.99
C PHE A 39 7.81 3.84 2.81
N ASP A 40 6.64 3.47 2.32
CA ASP A 40 6.47 2.50 1.24
C ASP A 40 5.14 2.80 0.55
N ILE A 41 5.08 2.52 -0.75
CA ILE A 41 3.91 2.79 -1.59
C ILE A 41 3.71 1.63 -2.55
N ASP A 42 2.46 1.43 -2.94
CA ASP A 42 2.14 0.54 -4.05
C ASP A 42 0.95 1.08 -4.84
N THR A 43 0.85 0.70 -6.10
CA THR A 43 -0.26 1.08 -6.99
C THR A 43 -0.85 -0.15 -7.62
N TRP A 44 -2.17 -0.20 -7.72
CA TRP A 44 -2.86 -1.32 -8.37
C TRP A 44 -4.11 -0.87 -9.10
N HIS A 45 -4.64 -1.78 -9.91
CA HIS A 45 -5.92 -1.64 -10.60
C HIS A 45 -6.89 -2.66 -10.04
N LEU A 46 -8.11 -2.19 -9.74
CA LEU A 46 -9.27 -3.03 -9.48
C LEU A 46 -10.42 -2.42 -10.27
N ASP A 47 -10.87 -3.12 -11.30
CA ASP A 47 -11.78 -2.57 -12.30
C ASP A 47 -13.01 -1.91 -11.66
N PRO A 48 -13.36 -0.67 -12.05
CA PRO A 48 -12.77 0.14 -13.13
C PRO A 48 -11.68 1.13 -12.66
N TYR A 49 -11.23 1.07 -11.41
CA TYR A 49 -10.45 2.14 -10.78
C TYR A 49 -8.97 1.81 -10.61
N GLN A 50 -8.16 2.87 -10.62
CA GLN A 50 -6.78 2.83 -10.16
C GLN A 50 -6.67 3.30 -8.72
N TYR A 51 -5.82 2.64 -7.96
CA TYR A 51 -5.57 2.93 -6.57
C TYR A 51 -4.08 3.13 -6.29
N LEU A 52 -3.81 3.87 -5.24
CA LEU A 52 -2.49 4.08 -4.66
C LEU A 52 -2.61 3.86 -3.16
N ALA A 53 -1.73 3.07 -2.57
CA ALA A 53 -1.61 2.92 -1.13
C ALA A 53 -0.25 3.42 -0.66
N ALA A 54 -0.23 3.94 0.57
CA ALA A 54 0.98 4.27 1.29
C ALA A 54 0.95 3.62 2.68
N ALA A 55 2.04 2.96 3.04
CA ALA A 55 2.34 2.62 4.42
C ALA A 55 3.07 3.81 5.07
N ALA A 56 2.57 4.28 6.20
CA ALA A 56 3.03 5.53 6.81
C ALA A 56 3.02 5.50 8.33
N SER A 57 3.67 6.49 8.95
CA SER A 57 3.68 6.64 10.42
C SER A 57 2.28 6.78 11.03
N GLY A 58 1.34 7.36 10.28
CA GLY A 58 -0.07 7.48 10.66
C GLY A 58 -0.91 6.23 10.41
N GLY A 59 -0.33 5.20 9.78
CA GLY A 59 -1.00 3.98 9.36
C GLY A 59 -1.12 3.85 7.84
N LEU A 60 -1.98 2.94 7.38
CA LEU A 60 -2.30 2.76 5.97
C LEU A 60 -3.15 3.92 5.44
N ALA A 61 -2.74 4.49 4.32
CA ALA A 61 -3.55 5.43 3.54
C ALA A 61 -3.79 4.88 2.13
N VAL A 62 -5.00 5.04 1.61
CA VAL A 62 -5.37 4.61 0.25
C VAL A 62 -6.04 5.77 -0.48
N TRP A 63 -5.70 5.94 -1.75
CA TRP A 63 -6.32 6.88 -2.66
C TRP A 63 -6.86 6.15 -3.88
N ARG A 64 -7.95 6.67 -4.43
CA ARG A 64 -8.57 6.22 -5.68
C ARG A 64 -8.44 7.31 -6.73
N TRP A 65 -8.13 6.92 -7.96
CA TRP A 65 -8.13 7.81 -9.11
C TRP A 65 -9.57 8.21 -9.47
N ASP A 66 -9.86 9.49 -9.45
CA ASP A 66 -11.06 10.08 -10.01
C ASP A 66 -10.78 10.56 -11.44
N ALA A 67 -11.42 9.91 -12.41
CA ALA A 67 -11.30 10.27 -13.82
C ALA A 67 -11.99 11.61 -14.16
N GLY A 68 -13.00 12.02 -13.37
CA GLY A 68 -13.70 13.30 -13.57
C GLY A 68 -12.85 14.50 -13.13
N GLY A 69 -12.23 14.39 -11.95
CA GLY A 69 -11.33 15.39 -11.39
C GLY A 69 -9.87 15.27 -11.86
N LEU A 70 -9.54 14.22 -12.62
CA LEU A 70 -8.18 13.89 -13.08
C LEU A 70 -7.17 13.92 -11.93
N ARG A 71 -7.50 13.30 -10.79
CA ARG A 71 -6.65 13.30 -9.59
C ARG A 71 -6.90 12.08 -8.72
N PHE A 72 -5.93 11.78 -7.86
CA PHE A 72 -6.13 10.85 -6.76
C PHE A 72 -6.86 11.55 -5.60
N GLU A 73 -7.87 10.89 -5.06
CA GLU A 73 -8.64 11.33 -3.89
C GLU A 73 -8.58 10.25 -2.80
N ALA A 74 -8.67 10.64 -1.54
CA ALA A 74 -8.66 9.68 -0.45
C ALA A 74 -9.81 8.66 -0.64
N ALA A 75 -9.47 7.37 -0.62
CA ALA A 75 -10.47 6.32 -0.68
C ALA A 75 -11.22 6.27 0.66
N GLY A 76 -12.54 6.14 0.60
CA GLY A 76 -13.33 5.82 1.79
C GLY A 76 -12.99 4.42 2.33
N GLY A 77 -13.51 4.08 3.51
CA GLY A 77 -13.54 2.69 3.97
C GLY A 77 -12.22 2.05 4.37
N VAL A 78 -11.13 2.83 4.53
CA VAL A 78 -9.93 2.38 5.25
C VAL A 78 -10.11 2.68 6.74
N PRO A 79 -10.17 1.66 7.62
CA PRO A 79 -10.25 1.87 9.06
C PRO A 79 -9.07 2.72 9.58
N PRO A 80 -9.31 3.68 10.49
CA PRO A 80 -8.23 4.47 11.06
C PRO A 80 -7.28 3.58 11.87
N GLY A 81 -5.99 3.89 11.83
CA GLY A 81 -5.00 3.29 12.72
C GLY A 81 -4.55 1.87 12.36
N ILE A 82 -4.78 1.39 11.13
CA ILE A 82 -4.11 0.18 10.62
C ILE A 82 -2.60 0.44 10.61
N PRO A 83 -1.79 -0.23 11.45
CA PRO A 83 -0.35 -0.02 11.45
C PRO A 83 0.22 -0.51 10.12
N ALA A 84 1.07 0.29 9.48
CA ALA A 84 1.62 -0.03 8.18
C ALA A 84 3.08 0.39 8.10
N SER A 85 3.98 -0.58 7.88
CA SER A 85 5.39 -0.35 7.58
C SER A 85 5.77 -0.74 6.16
N THR A 86 5.00 -1.62 5.53
CA THR A 86 5.06 -1.92 4.10
C THR A 86 3.65 -2.22 3.58
N VAL A 87 3.43 -2.03 2.29
CA VAL A 87 2.17 -2.38 1.61
C VAL A 87 2.45 -2.98 0.25
N ARG A 88 1.77 -4.09 -0.07
CA ARG A 88 1.77 -4.69 -1.40
C ARG A 88 0.35 -5.03 -1.81
N ALA A 89 -0.06 -4.57 -2.98
CA ALA A 89 -1.37 -4.84 -3.54
C ALA A 89 -1.28 -5.95 -4.60
N PHE A 90 -2.29 -6.82 -4.63
CA PHE A 90 -2.38 -7.91 -5.60
C PHE A 90 -3.85 -8.25 -5.86
N GLY A 91 -4.33 -7.85 -7.05
CA GLY A 91 -5.76 -7.92 -7.36
C GLY A 91 -6.59 -7.10 -6.39
N GLY A 92 -7.66 -7.70 -5.84
CA GLY A 92 -8.52 -7.09 -4.80
C GLY A 92 -7.99 -7.26 -3.37
N TYR A 93 -6.69 -7.39 -3.17
CA TYR A 93 -6.11 -7.61 -1.83
C TYR A 93 -4.91 -6.71 -1.56
N LEU A 94 -4.69 -6.40 -0.28
CA LEU A 94 -3.53 -5.70 0.24
C LEU A 94 -2.87 -6.54 1.34
N ALA A 95 -1.59 -6.85 1.18
CA ALA A 95 -0.74 -7.29 2.28
C ALA A 95 -0.08 -6.06 2.93
N VAL A 96 -0.31 -5.88 4.22
CA VAL A 96 0.16 -4.74 5.00
C VAL A 96 1.06 -5.26 6.12
N GLY A 97 2.35 -4.98 6.01
CA GLY A 97 3.31 -5.31 7.06
C GLY A 97 3.16 -4.38 8.25
N ARG A 98 3.29 -4.93 9.46
CA ARG A 98 3.15 -4.24 10.74
C ARG A 98 4.47 -4.40 11.50
N SER A 99 5.33 -3.39 11.42
CA SER A 99 6.51 -3.32 12.28
C SER A 99 6.16 -2.62 13.59
N VAL A 100 6.16 -3.37 14.69
CA VAL A 100 6.19 -2.79 16.04
C VAL A 100 7.66 -2.55 16.38
N ARG A 101 8.06 -1.29 16.53
CA ARG A 101 9.35 -0.98 17.16
C ARG A 101 9.25 -1.46 18.62
N PRO A 102 10.11 -2.38 19.12
CA PRO A 102 9.89 -2.98 20.43
C PRO A 102 10.33 -2.02 21.55
N PRO A 103 9.55 -1.86 22.63
CA PRO A 103 10.10 -1.82 23.98
C PRO A 103 10.17 -3.26 24.48
N SER A 104 11.36 -3.87 24.34
CA SER A 104 11.91 -5.03 25.07
C SER A 104 11.07 -6.29 25.43
N SER A 105 9.80 -6.46 25.04
CA SER A 105 9.03 -7.67 25.46
C SER A 105 7.71 -7.98 24.73
N LEU A 106 7.45 -7.45 23.52
CA LEU A 106 6.21 -7.73 22.75
C LEU A 106 6.49 -8.40 21.39
N PRO A 107 5.53 -9.19 20.86
CA PRO A 107 5.80 -10.17 19.80
C PRO A 107 6.32 -9.56 18.50
N LEU A 108 7.18 -10.34 17.84
CA LEU A 108 7.81 -10.05 16.55
C LEU A 108 6.76 -9.67 15.49
N GLY A 109 7.14 -8.74 14.61
CA GLY A 109 6.26 -8.13 13.60
C GLY A 109 5.50 -9.15 12.73
N GLY A 110 4.38 -8.72 12.17
CA GLY A 110 3.50 -9.56 11.34
C GLY A 110 2.99 -8.81 10.13
N PHE A 111 2.11 -9.43 9.35
CA PHE A 111 1.38 -8.75 8.28
C PHE A 111 -0.10 -9.11 8.31
N GLY A 112 -0.95 -8.14 8.01
CA GLY A 112 -2.37 -8.35 7.76
C GLY A 112 -2.60 -8.46 6.26
N VAL A 113 -3.41 -9.44 5.83
CA VAL A 113 -3.98 -9.49 4.49
C VAL A 113 -5.40 -8.98 4.56
N TYR A 114 -5.70 -8.01 3.72
CA TYR A 114 -6.97 -7.35 3.64
C TYR A 114 -7.57 -7.53 2.25
N SER A 115 -8.87 -7.77 2.16
CA SER A 115 -9.61 -7.65 0.92
C SER A 115 -10.06 -6.21 0.72
N TRP A 116 -10.02 -5.75 -0.52
CA TRP A 116 -10.48 -4.46 -0.99
C TRP A 116 -11.48 -4.69 -2.12
N ASP A 117 -12.71 -4.24 -1.93
CA ASP A 117 -13.78 -4.36 -2.93
C ASP A 117 -13.96 -3.09 -3.79
N GLY A 118 -13.15 -2.06 -3.53
CA GLY A 118 -13.23 -0.77 -4.19
C GLY A 118 -13.81 0.35 -3.32
N GLU A 119 -14.46 -0.01 -2.21
CA GLU A 119 -15.12 0.89 -1.27
C GLU A 119 -14.66 0.70 0.18
N ALA A 120 -14.43 -0.55 0.60
CA ALA A 120 -14.12 -0.91 1.98
C ALA A 120 -12.97 -1.91 2.08
N LEU A 121 -12.21 -1.76 3.16
CA LEU A 121 -11.14 -2.67 3.52
C LEU A 121 -11.60 -3.62 4.64
N ALA A 122 -11.49 -4.92 4.41
CA ALA A 122 -11.82 -5.96 5.41
C ALA A 122 -10.60 -6.86 5.66
N GLU A 123 -10.31 -7.15 6.93
CA GLU A 123 -9.23 -8.08 7.27
C GLU A 123 -9.66 -9.52 6.94
N VAL A 124 -8.83 -10.21 6.17
CA VAL A 124 -9.06 -11.61 5.75
C VAL A 124 -8.17 -12.55 6.56
N GLN A 125 -6.92 -12.15 6.78
CA GLN A 125 -5.94 -12.95 7.51
C GLN A 125 -5.01 -12.05 8.29
N ASN A 126 -4.65 -12.50 9.48
CA ASN A 126 -3.53 -11.93 10.23
C ASN A 126 -2.45 -13.00 10.35
N VAL A 127 -1.21 -12.64 9.98
CA VAL A 127 -0.05 -13.52 10.06
C VAL A 127 0.94 -12.93 11.05
N THR A 128 1.15 -13.63 12.15
CA THR A 128 2.18 -13.29 13.14
C THR A 128 3.43 -14.11 12.85
N LEU A 129 4.57 -13.46 12.65
CA LEU A 129 5.83 -14.18 12.54
C LEU A 129 6.35 -14.44 13.96
N GLY A 130 6.34 -15.71 14.36
CA GLY A 130 6.80 -16.13 15.68
C GLY A 130 8.31 -16.28 15.73
N GLY A 131 8.92 -15.66 16.73
CA GLY A 131 10.06 -16.17 17.49
C GLY A 131 11.44 -16.20 16.86
N ASP A 132 11.60 -16.74 15.66
CA ASP A 132 12.91 -17.07 15.13
C ASP A 132 13.11 -16.43 13.77
N THR A 133 14.25 -15.74 13.64
CA THR A 133 14.71 -14.99 12.49
C THR A 133 14.30 -15.64 11.16
N VAL A 134 13.31 -15.06 10.47
CA VAL A 134 13.10 -15.35 9.05
C VAL A 134 14.24 -14.66 8.30
N GLN A 135 15.30 -15.41 8.00
CA GLN A 135 16.30 -14.94 7.04
C GLN A 135 15.58 -14.79 5.70
N MET A 136 15.38 -13.54 5.25
CA MET A 136 14.85 -13.24 3.93
C MET A 136 15.92 -13.50 2.86
N GLU A 137 16.36 -14.75 2.72
CA GLU A 137 17.02 -15.24 1.53
C GLU A 137 16.08 -16.27 0.90
N HIS A 138 15.37 -15.86 -0.16
CA HIS A 138 14.46 -16.69 -0.97
C HIS A 138 13.14 -17.17 -0.33
N ALA A 139 12.32 -16.27 0.23
CA ALA A 139 10.89 -16.56 0.37
C ALA A 139 10.21 -16.50 -1.01
N ARG A 140 10.28 -17.60 -1.77
CA ARG A 140 9.45 -17.80 -2.96
C ARG A 140 8.02 -18.08 -2.48
N VAL A 141 7.09 -17.21 -2.85
CA VAL A 141 5.65 -17.49 -2.71
C VAL A 141 5.31 -18.59 -3.72
N GLU A 142 5.28 -19.84 -3.28
CA GLU A 142 4.70 -20.93 -4.07
C GLU A 142 3.19 -20.95 -3.78
N GLY A 143 2.43 -20.32 -4.67
CA GLY A 143 0.97 -20.41 -4.65
C GLY A 143 0.53 -21.83 -5.00
N ALA A 144 0.11 -22.61 -4.00
CA ALA A 144 -0.67 -23.81 -4.24
C ALA A 144 -2.11 -23.40 -4.60
N PHE A 145 -2.33 -23.04 -5.86
CA PHE A 145 -3.69 -23.04 -6.41
C PHE A 145 -4.10 -24.51 -6.58
N GLY A 146 -4.84 -25.03 -5.60
CA GLY A 146 -5.56 -26.29 -5.76
C GLY A 146 -6.58 -26.11 -6.89
N GLN A 147 -6.44 -26.89 -7.97
CA GLN A 147 -7.50 -27.03 -8.95
C GLN A 147 -8.65 -27.81 -8.32
N GLY A 148 -9.83 -27.22 -8.37
CA GLY A 148 -11.13 -27.85 -8.14
C GLY A 148 -12.10 -27.34 -9.19
#